data_AF-A0A1Y1W431-F1
#
_entry.id   AF-A0A1Y1W431-F1
#
_cell.length_a   1.000
_cell.length_b   1.000
_cell.length_c   1.000
_cell.angle_alpha   90.00
_cell.angle_beta   90.00
_cell.angle_gamma   90.00
#
_symmetry.space_group_name_H-M   'P 1'
#
loop_
_entity.id
_entity.type
_entity.pdbx_description
1 polymer ?
#
loop_
_entity_poly.entity_id
_entity_poly.type
_entity_poly.pdbx_seq_one_letter_code
_entity_poly.pdbx_strand_id
1 'polypeptide(L)'
;MKDRQKDRLLWGDEVEYMMVSLDHTNRRARLSQRAHEVLALLQVDETEQLERAKRTGEKPDLEALWRPEFGRYMIEGTPGQPYRSTVNDLVNVEASMKRRTMKVLLTITSYPVLGSGDFLEPPHKANGTFSRSLFLPDEVINPHPRFRTLAANIRERRGAKVAINMPIFHDVNTPKPFIDPTIPYERDVFPGDKEAKEGAALPDHIYMDAMGFGMGCCCLQITMQAPNVNQARRLYDQLAVVGAVMMTLSASSPIFRGYLADVDCRWNTIAAARGEIPLAKDRFVIPKSRYGTIDTFLGSDDGHFKSEYNDLELVYDREIYAYLLTQGIDDLLARHIAHLFIRDPLVIFEELLHQDDSVSADHFENIQSTNWQNVRFKPPPPNSPIGWRVEFRPLEIQLTDYENAAFSVFMILLARALLAYDINLYIPVTRMDINMQRAHNRDAVLNEKFFFRRNVLATGEPESAQDADEIAEMSANEILNGSDSFVGLVPIVLMYLDTVTLDAQVKSKIQEYVAFIQGRANGSIMTGATWIRNFVRTHPEYKFDSVVSPEVNYDLMVALNEILLGAAGAASVASDVSH
;
A
#
# COMPACT_ATOMS: atom_id res chain seq x y z
N MET A 1 -16.75 -8.04 22.87
CA MET A 1 -15.68 -7.55 21.96
C MET A 1 -15.29 -6.10 22.23
N LYS A 2 -16.24 -5.20 22.47
CA LYS A 2 -16.00 -3.78 22.82
C LYS A 2 -15.15 -3.60 24.09
N ASP A 3 -15.37 -4.43 25.12
CA ASP A 3 -14.71 -4.29 26.43
C ASP A 3 -13.37 -5.04 26.55
N ARG A 4 -12.79 -5.49 25.43
CA ARG A 4 -11.47 -6.16 25.46
C ARG A 4 -10.41 -5.19 25.96
N GLN A 5 -9.60 -5.66 26.90
CA GLN A 5 -8.52 -4.92 27.52
C GLN A 5 -7.26 -5.78 27.58
N LYS A 6 -6.08 -5.14 27.55
CA LYS A 6 -4.78 -5.77 27.75
C LYS A 6 -4.43 -6.83 26.70
N ASP A 7 -4.96 -6.71 25.48
CA ASP A 7 -4.46 -7.49 24.35
C ASP A 7 -2.96 -7.16 24.14
N ARG A 8 -2.16 -8.16 23.78
CA ARG A 8 -0.72 -7.94 23.51
C ARG A 8 -0.58 -7.26 22.15
N LEU A 9 0.46 -6.43 22.00
CA LEU A 9 0.87 -5.88 20.70
C LEU A 9 1.46 -7.00 19.82
N LEU A 10 0.57 -7.72 19.15
CA LEU A 10 0.89 -8.66 18.09
C LEU A 10 0.89 -7.91 16.77
N TRP A 11 1.71 -8.32 15.82
CA TRP A 11 1.76 -7.65 14.52
C TRP A 11 2.33 -8.57 13.45
N GLY A 12 2.16 -8.21 12.18
CA GLY A 12 2.71 -8.94 11.05
C GLY A 12 2.83 -8.05 9.83
N ASP A 13 3.79 -8.38 8.97
CA ASP A 13 3.93 -7.82 7.64
C ASP A 13 3.19 -8.67 6.60
N GLU A 14 2.73 -8.02 5.55
CA GLU A 14 2.19 -8.63 4.33
C GLU A 14 3.06 -8.15 3.17
N VAL A 15 3.72 -9.09 2.50
CA VAL A 15 4.61 -8.82 1.36
C VAL A 15 3.99 -9.40 0.11
N GLU A 16 3.79 -8.55 -0.89
CA GLU A 16 3.28 -8.94 -2.20
C GLU A 16 4.45 -9.11 -3.20
N TYR A 17 4.42 -10.20 -3.96
CA TYR A 17 5.45 -10.58 -4.92
C TYR A 17 4.86 -10.68 -6.33
N MET A 18 5.67 -10.36 -7.34
CA MET A 18 5.38 -10.68 -8.74
C MET A 18 6.26 -11.83 -9.21
N MET A 19 5.67 -12.84 -9.83
CA MET A 19 6.39 -13.94 -10.43
C MET A 19 6.85 -13.59 -11.85
N VAL A 20 8.17 -13.56 -12.06
CA VAL A 20 8.79 -13.15 -13.32
C VAL A 20 9.52 -14.35 -13.95
N SER A 21 9.24 -14.60 -15.22
CA SER A 21 9.96 -15.54 -16.09
C SER A 21 11.08 -14.79 -16.81
N LEU A 22 12.32 -15.26 -16.65
CA LEU A 22 13.50 -14.73 -17.32
C LEU A 22 13.94 -15.70 -18.42
N ASP A 23 13.66 -15.34 -19.68
CA ASP A 23 14.17 -16.02 -20.85
C ASP A 23 15.54 -15.43 -21.21
N HIS A 24 16.59 -16.03 -20.63
CA HIS A 24 17.97 -15.61 -20.88
C HIS A 24 18.42 -15.85 -22.33
N THR A 25 17.79 -16.77 -23.06
CA THR A 25 18.16 -17.07 -24.45
C THR A 25 17.74 -15.93 -25.36
N ASN A 26 16.51 -15.43 -25.20
CA ASN A 26 15.95 -14.36 -26.02
C ASN A 26 16.04 -12.97 -25.37
N ARG A 27 16.60 -12.87 -24.15
CA ARG A 27 16.67 -11.65 -23.34
C ARG A 27 15.29 -11.01 -23.18
N ARG A 28 14.34 -11.80 -22.65
CA ARG A 28 12.98 -11.37 -22.36
C ARG A 28 12.63 -11.65 -20.90
N ALA A 29 12.03 -10.67 -20.23
CA ALA A 29 11.43 -10.85 -18.93
C ALA A 29 9.92 -10.69 -19.07
N ARG A 30 9.14 -11.62 -18.51
CA ARG A 30 7.67 -11.66 -18.61
C ARG A 30 7.06 -12.01 -17.27
N LEU A 31 5.85 -11.54 -17.01
CA LEU A 31 5.05 -12.00 -15.88
C LEU A 31 4.56 -13.43 -16.14
N SER A 32 4.77 -14.33 -15.19
CA SER A 32 4.37 -15.72 -15.29
C SER A 32 2.97 -15.93 -14.72
N GLN A 33 2.09 -16.53 -15.50
CA GLN A 33 0.70 -16.81 -15.10
C GLN A 33 0.54 -17.97 -14.10
N ARG A 34 1.64 -18.61 -13.70
CA ARG A 34 1.63 -19.85 -12.93
C ARG A 34 1.55 -19.62 -11.42
N ALA A 35 1.34 -18.39 -10.97
CA ALA A 35 1.47 -18.07 -9.54
C ALA A 35 0.41 -18.80 -8.71
N HIS A 36 -0.78 -18.99 -9.28
CA HIS A 36 -1.83 -19.82 -8.69
C HIS A 36 -1.44 -21.32 -8.54
N GLU A 37 -0.66 -21.88 -9.47
CA GLU A 37 -0.13 -23.26 -9.37
C GLU A 37 0.90 -23.34 -8.24
N VAL A 38 1.82 -22.37 -8.19
CA VAL A 38 2.85 -22.27 -7.14
C VAL A 38 2.20 -22.07 -5.77
N LEU A 39 1.20 -21.20 -5.69
CA LEU A 39 0.44 -20.96 -4.47
C LEU A 39 -0.19 -22.25 -3.92
N ALA A 40 -0.77 -23.08 -4.78
CA ALA A 40 -1.33 -24.36 -4.37
C ALA A 40 -0.28 -25.29 -3.74
N LEU A 41 0.98 -25.25 -4.21
CA LEU A 41 2.09 -26.00 -3.62
C LEU A 41 2.53 -25.40 -2.27
N LEU A 42 2.61 -24.07 -2.19
CA LEU A 42 3.00 -23.36 -0.97
C LEU A 42 1.98 -23.54 0.18
N GLN A 43 0.71 -23.76 -0.15
CA GLN A 43 -0.37 -23.99 0.82
C GLN A 43 -0.51 -25.45 1.27
N VAL A 44 0.31 -26.38 0.76
CA VAL A 44 0.25 -27.80 1.17
C VAL A 44 0.56 -27.94 2.66
N ASP A 45 1.67 -27.37 3.13
CA ASP A 45 2.07 -27.44 4.54
C ASP A 45 1.03 -26.77 5.46
N GLU A 46 0.53 -25.59 5.08
CA GLU A 46 -0.59 -24.93 5.78
C GLU A 46 -1.80 -25.85 5.92
N THR A 47 -2.23 -26.47 4.82
CA THR A 47 -3.39 -27.36 4.80
C THR A 47 -3.18 -28.59 5.67
N GLU A 48 -2.03 -29.25 5.55
CA GLU A 48 -1.70 -30.45 6.33
C GLU A 48 -1.62 -30.16 7.82
N GLN A 49 -0.97 -29.06 8.21
CA GLN A 49 -0.85 -28.65 9.60
C GLN A 49 -2.18 -28.21 10.20
N LEU A 50 -3.03 -27.50 9.46
CA LEU A 50 -4.37 -27.14 9.92
C LEU A 50 -5.25 -28.38 10.11
N GLU A 51 -5.18 -29.36 9.21
CA GLU A 51 -5.91 -30.62 9.36
C GLU A 51 -5.38 -31.48 10.51
N ARG A 52 -4.07 -31.44 10.80
CA ARG A 52 -3.49 -32.05 12.00
C ARG A 52 -3.96 -31.35 13.27
N ALA A 53 -3.96 -30.02 13.28
CA ALA A 53 -4.41 -29.20 14.41
C ALA A 53 -5.88 -29.50 14.76
N LYS A 54 -6.77 -29.60 13.75
CA LYS A 54 -8.17 -30.00 13.94
C LYS A 54 -8.33 -31.39 14.57
N ARG A 55 -7.46 -32.34 14.20
CA ARG A 55 -7.50 -33.74 14.70
C ARG A 55 -6.89 -33.92 16.09
N THR A 56 -5.83 -33.17 16.40
CA THR A 56 -5.00 -33.39 17.61
C THR A 56 -5.19 -32.32 18.69
N GLY A 57 -5.73 -31.16 18.33
CA GLY A 57 -5.77 -29.97 19.19
C GLY A 57 -4.42 -29.25 19.31
N GLU A 58 -3.37 -29.71 18.63
CA GLU A 58 -2.07 -29.03 18.57
C GLU A 58 -2.19 -27.71 17.79
N LYS A 59 -1.34 -26.73 18.13
CA LYS A 59 -1.27 -25.49 17.35
C LYS A 59 -0.43 -25.71 16.10
N PRO A 60 -0.86 -25.20 14.93
CA PRO A 60 -0.06 -25.26 13.71
C PRO A 60 1.22 -24.41 13.89
N ASP A 61 2.36 -24.99 13.54
CA ASP A 61 3.67 -24.36 13.56
C ASP A 61 4.08 -24.03 12.12
N LEU A 62 3.45 -22.98 11.60
CA LEU A 62 3.64 -22.53 10.23
C LEU A 62 4.74 -21.51 10.18
N GLU A 63 5.59 -21.63 9.16
CA GLU A 63 6.66 -20.69 8.89
C GLU A 63 6.14 -19.44 8.17
N ALA A 64 5.24 -19.63 7.21
CA ALA A 64 4.63 -18.58 6.40
C ALA A 64 3.18 -18.95 6.06
N LEU A 65 2.36 -17.93 5.77
CA LEU A 65 1.06 -18.11 5.14
C LEU A 65 1.09 -17.47 3.75
N TRP A 66 0.40 -18.10 2.80
CA TRP A 66 0.41 -17.67 1.41
C TRP A 66 -1.01 -17.41 0.93
N ARG A 67 -1.24 -16.26 0.27
CA ARG A 67 -2.56 -15.82 -0.19
C ARG A 67 -2.53 -15.42 -1.67
N PRO A 68 -3.64 -15.62 -2.40
CA PRO A 68 -3.76 -15.11 -3.76
C PRO A 68 -3.96 -13.60 -3.76
N GLU A 69 -3.37 -12.92 -4.73
CA GLU A 69 -3.65 -11.50 -5.01
C GLU A 69 -4.34 -11.31 -6.37
N PHE A 70 -4.75 -10.07 -6.67
CA PHE A 70 -5.51 -9.76 -7.90
C PHE A 70 -4.79 -10.21 -9.18
N GLY A 71 -3.49 -9.95 -9.27
CA GLY A 71 -2.67 -10.40 -10.40
C GLY A 71 -2.52 -11.92 -10.39
N ARG A 72 -2.76 -12.58 -11.53
CA ARG A 72 -2.49 -14.02 -11.71
C ARG A 72 -1.01 -14.36 -11.53
N TYR A 73 -0.15 -13.39 -11.72
CA TYR A 73 1.29 -13.45 -11.51
C TYR A 73 1.70 -13.07 -10.08
N MET A 74 0.76 -12.75 -9.19
CA MET A 74 1.05 -12.30 -7.83
C MET A 74 0.81 -13.39 -6.79
N ILE A 75 1.63 -13.33 -5.74
CA ILE A 75 1.47 -14.10 -4.50
C ILE A 75 1.72 -13.13 -3.34
N GLU A 76 0.95 -13.26 -2.27
CA GLU A 76 1.20 -12.57 -1.01
C GLU A 76 1.70 -13.58 0.04
N GLY A 77 2.73 -13.18 0.79
CA GLY A 77 3.30 -13.98 1.87
C GLY A 77 3.33 -13.21 3.19
N THR A 78 2.89 -13.85 4.28
CA THR A 78 2.88 -13.30 5.64
C THR A 78 3.63 -14.26 6.59
N PRO A 79 4.09 -13.83 7.77
CA PRO A 79 4.66 -14.76 8.75
C PRO A 79 3.60 -15.77 9.22
N GLY A 80 4.00 -17.03 9.41
CA GLY A 80 3.08 -18.12 9.77
C GLY A 80 2.38 -17.92 11.12
N GLN A 81 2.96 -17.09 11.98
CA GLN A 81 2.36 -16.59 13.21
C GLN A 81 2.67 -15.09 13.34
N PRO A 82 1.79 -14.29 13.96
CA PRO A 82 2.10 -12.89 14.20
C PRO A 82 3.32 -12.76 15.12
N TYR A 83 4.18 -11.81 14.80
CA TYR A 83 5.28 -11.40 15.68
C TYR A 83 4.74 -10.89 17.01
N ARG A 84 5.55 -11.04 18.05
CA ARG A 84 5.18 -10.61 19.40
C ARG A 84 5.72 -9.21 19.70
N SER A 85 5.44 -8.75 20.91
CA SER A 85 5.80 -7.43 21.40
C SER A 85 7.23 -7.34 21.93
N THR A 86 8.05 -8.39 21.80
CA THR A 86 9.43 -8.34 22.32
C THR A 86 10.33 -7.58 21.35
N VAL A 87 11.49 -7.14 21.83
CA VAL A 87 12.50 -6.46 21.02
C VAL A 87 13.23 -7.45 20.11
N ASN A 88 13.39 -8.70 20.54
CA ASN A 88 13.99 -9.77 19.75
C ASN A 88 13.14 -10.11 18.51
N ASP A 89 11.82 -9.95 18.58
CA ASP A 89 10.96 -10.16 17.41
C ASP A 89 11.27 -9.16 16.28
N LEU A 90 11.72 -7.95 16.61
CA LEU A 90 12.03 -6.90 15.61
C LEU A 90 13.19 -7.32 14.70
N VAL A 91 14.14 -8.11 15.18
CA VAL A 91 15.29 -8.54 14.37
C VAL A 91 15.04 -9.84 13.60
N ASN A 92 13.94 -10.54 13.88
CA ASN A 92 13.56 -11.77 13.18
C ASN A 92 12.77 -11.53 11.88
N VAL A 93 12.33 -10.29 11.64
CA VAL A 93 11.47 -9.90 10.50
C VAL A 93 12.18 -10.15 9.18
N GLU A 94 13.41 -9.66 9.01
CA GLU A 94 14.22 -9.87 7.80
C GLU A 94 14.44 -11.36 7.54
N ALA A 95 14.73 -12.14 8.59
CA ALA A 95 14.88 -13.58 8.44
C ALA A 95 13.57 -14.27 8.04
N SER A 96 12.42 -13.79 8.53
CA SER A 96 11.11 -14.29 8.11
C SER A 96 10.79 -13.94 6.66
N MET A 97 11.12 -12.73 6.20
CA MET A 97 10.96 -12.32 4.79
C MET A 97 11.86 -13.16 3.87
N LYS A 98 13.14 -13.34 4.24
CA LYS A 98 14.08 -14.18 3.46
C LYS A 98 13.63 -15.61 3.26
N ARG A 99 12.89 -16.19 4.21
CA ARG A 99 12.35 -17.55 4.10
C ARG A 99 11.13 -17.63 3.17
N ARG A 100 10.52 -16.48 2.87
CA ARG A 100 9.46 -16.32 1.87
C ARG A 100 10.02 -15.94 0.49
N THR A 101 11.25 -15.44 0.42
CA THR A 101 11.90 -15.07 -0.85
C THR A 101 12.31 -16.29 -1.68
N MET A 102 11.95 -16.27 -2.97
CA MET A 102 12.27 -17.33 -3.94
C MET A 102 12.81 -16.71 -5.22
N LYS A 103 13.69 -17.42 -5.94
CA LYS A 103 14.36 -16.93 -7.17
C LYS A 103 13.42 -16.42 -8.28
N VAL A 104 12.17 -16.87 -8.30
CA VAL A 104 11.18 -16.50 -9.32
C VAL A 104 10.25 -15.37 -8.87
N LEU A 105 10.31 -14.96 -7.61
CA LEU A 105 9.46 -13.95 -6.99
C LEU A 105 10.26 -12.67 -6.77
N LEU A 106 9.79 -11.55 -7.34
CA LEU A 106 10.38 -10.24 -7.14
C LEU A 106 9.46 -9.35 -6.31
N THR A 107 10.05 -8.59 -5.39
CA THR A 107 9.38 -7.55 -4.60
C THR A 107 9.46 -6.21 -5.34
N ILE A 108 8.76 -6.12 -6.46
CA ILE A 108 8.65 -4.90 -7.29
C ILE A 108 7.27 -4.31 -7.14
N THR A 109 7.17 -2.99 -7.02
CA THR A 109 5.87 -2.35 -6.81
C THR A 109 5.04 -2.34 -8.10
N SER A 110 5.60 -1.89 -9.22
CA SER A 110 4.92 -1.88 -10.52
C SER A 110 5.75 -2.62 -11.57
N TYR A 111 5.14 -3.58 -12.28
CA TYR A 111 5.84 -4.24 -13.38
C TYR A 111 6.03 -3.27 -14.56
N PRO A 112 7.28 -2.96 -14.98
CA PRO A 112 7.56 -1.82 -15.86
C PRO A 112 6.76 -1.81 -17.17
N VAL A 113 6.63 -2.96 -17.83
CA VAL A 113 6.00 -3.09 -19.16
C VAL A 113 4.63 -3.77 -19.12
N LEU A 114 3.94 -3.80 -17.96
CA LEU A 114 2.60 -4.39 -17.85
C LEU A 114 1.67 -3.77 -18.91
N GLY A 115 1.02 -4.60 -19.74
CA GLY A 115 0.14 -4.11 -20.81
C GLY A 115 0.84 -3.53 -22.04
N SER A 116 2.16 -3.71 -22.18
CA SER A 116 2.94 -3.25 -23.33
C SER A 116 3.79 -4.38 -23.92
N GLY A 117 3.71 -4.58 -25.23
CA GLY A 117 4.53 -5.56 -25.95
C GLY A 117 4.43 -7.00 -25.41
N ASP A 118 5.58 -7.67 -25.29
CA ASP A 118 5.70 -9.04 -24.79
C ASP A 118 5.95 -9.05 -23.28
N PHE A 119 4.87 -8.96 -22.48
CA PHE A 119 4.95 -8.81 -21.02
C PHE A 119 4.40 -10.01 -20.22
N LEU A 120 3.73 -10.97 -20.86
CA LEU A 120 3.02 -12.06 -20.18
C LEU A 120 3.40 -13.42 -20.78
N GLU A 121 3.59 -14.42 -19.92
CA GLU A 121 3.93 -15.79 -20.32
C GLU A 121 2.90 -16.82 -19.78
N PRO A 122 2.21 -17.56 -20.68
CA PRO A 122 2.16 -17.39 -22.14
C PRO A 122 1.52 -16.05 -22.58
N PRO A 123 1.69 -15.61 -23.85
CA PRO A 123 1.11 -14.36 -24.34
C PRO A 123 -0.38 -14.50 -24.66
N HIS A 124 -1.14 -13.44 -24.38
CA HIS A 124 -2.59 -13.37 -24.68
C HIS A 124 -2.96 -12.03 -25.31
N LYS A 125 -4.05 -12.02 -26.08
CA LYS A 125 -4.61 -10.78 -26.64
C LYS A 125 -5.53 -10.12 -25.63
N ALA A 126 -5.49 -8.80 -25.55
CA ALA A 126 -6.42 -8.02 -24.73
C ALA A 126 -7.84 -8.04 -25.33
N ASN A 127 -8.56 -9.15 -25.24
CA ASN A 127 -9.95 -9.31 -25.71
C ASN A 127 -10.87 -9.93 -24.64
N GLY A 128 -10.46 -9.85 -23.38
CA GLY A 128 -11.21 -10.33 -22.23
C GLY A 128 -12.47 -9.51 -21.94
N THR A 129 -13.52 -10.17 -21.45
CA THR A 129 -14.84 -9.56 -21.21
C THR A 129 -14.98 -8.95 -19.82
N PHE A 130 -14.13 -9.31 -18.85
CA PHE A 130 -14.17 -8.79 -17.49
C PHE A 130 -13.64 -7.36 -17.46
N SER A 131 -12.37 -7.15 -17.81
CA SER A 131 -11.76 -5.81 -17.83
C SER A 131 -12.12 -5.01 -19.07
N ARG A 132 -12.27 -5.66 -20.23
CA ARG A 132 -12.42 -5.03 -21.56
C ARG A 132 -11.31 -4.02 -21.89
N SER A 133 -10.13 -4.20 -21.28
CA SER A 133 -8.97 -3.32 -21.46
C SER A 133 -8.50 -3.29 -22.92
N LEU A 134 -7.92 -2.16 -23.33
CA LEU A 134 -7.14 -2.04 -24.58
C LEU A 134 -5.79 -2.80 -24.50
N PHE A 135 -5.27 -3.00 -23.28
CA PHE A 135 -3.89 -3.39 -23.04
C PHE A 135 -3.76 -4.74 -22.31
N LEU A 136 -4.65 -5.00 -21.34
CA LEU A 136 -4.57 -6.17 -20.47
C LEU A 136 -5.51 -7.29 -20.95
N PRO A 137 -4.99 -8.50 -21.24
CA PRO A 137 -5.83 -9.69 -21.33
C PRO A 137 -6.37 -10.06 -19.94
N ASP A 138 -7.55 -10.67 -19.85
CA ASP A 138 -8.13 -11.06 -18.54
C ASP A 138 -7.32 -12.18 -17.86
N GLU A 139 -6.40 -12.80 -18.59
CA GLU A 139 -5.41 -13.74 -18.09
C GLU A 139 -4.38 -13.11 -17.14
N VAL A 140 -4.31 -11.77 -17.05
CA VAL A 140 -3.60 -11.11 -15.95
C VAL A 140 -4.35 -11.20 -14.63
N ILE A 141 -5.66 -11.53 -14.65
CA ILE A 141 -6.50 -11.60 -13.46
C ILE A 141 -6.43 -13.01 -12.89
N ASN A 142 -6.22 -13.09 -11.58
CA ASN A 142 -6.21 -14.33 -10.83
C ASN A 142 -7.48 -15.17 -11.14
N PRO A 143 -7.35 -16.49 -11.35
CA PRO A 143 -8.48 -17.34 -11.73
C PRO A 143 -9.57 -17.45 -10.66
N HIS A 144 -9.29 -17.11 -9.38
CA HIS A 144 -10.29 -17.14 -8.33
C HIS A 144 -11.46 -16.17 -8.67
N PRO A 145 -12.73 -16.63 -8.64
CA PRO A 145 -13.88 -15.87 -9.15
C PRO A 145 -14.00 -14.45 -8.60
N ARG A 146 -13.65 -14.25 -7.32
CA ARG A 146 -13.65 -12.94 -6.64
C ARG A 146 -13.04 -11.83 -7.51
N PHE A 147 -11.87 -12.05 -8.09
CA PHE A 147 -11.10 -10.98 -8.76
C PHE A 147 -11.68 -10.61 -10.12
N ARG A 148 -12.16 -11.59 -10.88
CA ARG A 148 -12.82 -11.37 -12.18
C ARG A 148 -14.17 -10.68 -12.01
N THR A 149 -14.95 -11.12 -11.03
CA THR A 149 -16.22 -10.49 -10.65
C THR A 149 -15.99 -9.05 -10.21
N LEU A 150 -14.96 -8.79 -9.40
CA LEU A 150 -14.60 -7.44 -8.95
C LEU A 150 -14.25 -6.52 -10.13
N ALA A 151 -13.41 -6.97 -11.07
CA ALA A 151 -13.04 -6.20 -12.26
C ALA A 151 -14.25 -5.85 -13.14
N ALA A 152 -15.15 -6.83 -13.37
CA ALA A 152 -16.36 -6.60 -14.15
C ALA A 152 -17.34 -5.66 -13.44
N ASN A 153 -17.62 -5.90 -12.15
CA ASN A 153 -18.61 -5.14 -11.40
C ASN A 153 -18.20 -3.67 -11.23
N ILE A 154 -16.91 -3.37 -11.04
CA ILE A 154 -16.45 -1.97 -11.00
C ILE A 154 -16.70 -1.27 -12.33
N ARG A 155 -16.34 -1.91 -13.46
CA ARG A 155 -16.57 -1.37 -14.81
C ARG A 155 -18.06 -1.18 -15.09
N GLU A 156 -18.87 -2.18 -14.78
CA GLU A 156 -20.31 -2.16 -15.08
C GLU A 156 -21.06 -1.17 -14.21
N ARG A 157 -20.75 -1.09 -12.91
CA ARG A 157 -21.28 -0.07 -12.00
C ARG A 157 -20.92 1.33 -12.49
N ARG A 158 -19.69 1.53 -12.96
CA ARG A 158 -19.21 2.82 -13.50
C ARG A 158 -19.84 3.17 -14.84
N GLY A 159 -20.23 2.18 -15.64
CA GLY A 159 -20.71 2.36 -17.01
C GLY A 159 -19.63 2.69 -18.04
N ALA A 160 -18.36 2.71 -17.64
CA ALA A 160 -17.18 2.96 -18.45
C ALA A 160 -15.98 2.22 -17.84
N LYS A 161 -14.87 2.10 -18.57
CA LYS A 161 -13.62 1.59 -17.97
C LYS A 161 -13.11 2.55 -16.90
N VAL A 162 -12.24 2.04 -16.03
CA VAL A 162 -11.39 2.92 -15.22
C VAL A 162 -10.46 3.68 -16.16
N ALA A 163 -10.14 4.93 -15.82
CA ALA A 163 -9.24 5.76 -16.62
C ALA A 163 -8.16 6.30 -15.70
N ILE A 164 -6.93 5.87 -15.91
CA ILE A 164 -5.76 6.27 -15.13
C ILE A 164 -4.83 7.00 -16.08
N ASN A 165 -4.43 8.22 -15.73
CA ASN A 165 -3.50 9.03 -16.50
C ASN A 165 -2.33 9.40 -15.58
N MET A 166 -1.18 8.75 -15.76
CA MET A 166 0.05 9.09 -15.04
C MET A 166 0.87 10.07 -15.90
N PRO A 167 1.37 11.19 -15.37
CA PRO A 167 2.14 12.13 -16.17
C PRO A 167 3.39 11.44 -16.74
N ILE A 168 3.66 11.65 -18.02
CA ILE A 168 4.85 11.10 -18.68
C ILE A 168 6.10 11.83 -18.16
N PHE A 169 7.19 11.11 -17.93
CA PHE A 169 8.48 11.75 -17.72
C PHE A 169 8.91 12.41 -19.03
N HIS A 170 9.16 13.72 -19.04
CA HIS A 170 9.66 14.40 -20.23
C HIS A 170 11.20 14.43 -20.24
N ASP A 171 11.81 13.41 -20.84
CA ASP A 171 13.25 13.40 -21.12
C ASP A 171 13.55 14.15 -22.44
N VAL A 172 14.82 14.18 -22.86
CA VAL A 172 15.34 15.01 -23.96
C VAL A 172 14.58 14.82 -25.28
N ASN A 173 14.26 13.57 -25.62
CA ASN A 173 13.62 13.16 -26.87
C ASN A 173 12.15 12.76 -26.69
N THR A 174 11.56 12.94 -25.49
CA THR A 174 10.13 12.69 -25.28
C THR A 174 9.32 13.72 -26.08
N PRO A 175 8.38 13.30 -26.94
CA PRO A 175 7.53 14.24 -27.68
C PRO A 175 6.78 15.21 -26.77
N LYS A 176 6.54 16.43 -27.25
CA LYS A 176 5.78 17.49 -26.56
C LYS A 176 4.77 18.13 -27.52
N PRO A 177 3.45 17.88 -27.36
CA PRO A 177 2.87 16.96 -26.39
C PRO A 177 3.23 15.49 -26.70
N PHE A 178 3.31 14.67 -25.67
CA PHE A 178 3.35 13.22 -25.82
C PHE A 178 1.94 12.71 -26.11
N ILE A 179 1.79 12.04 -27.25
CA ILE A 179 0.59 11.28 -27.61
C ILE A 179 1.04 9.85 -27.75
N ASP A 180 0.54 8.98 -26.87
CA ASP A 180 0.99 7.60 -26.80
C ASP A 180 0.66 6.82 -28.09
N PRO A 181 1.67 6.46 -28.90
CA PRO A 181 1.44 5.83 -30.20
C PRO A 181 0.99 4.37 -30.08
N THR A 182 1.05 3.78 -28.88
CA THR A 182 0.72 2.37 -28.65
C THR A 182 -0.75 2.15 -28.28
N ILE A 183 -1.54 3.23 -28.13
CA ILE A 183 -2.98 3.13 -27.91
C ILE A 183 -3.66 2.70 -29.22
N PRO A 184 -4.39 1.57 -29.26
CA PRO A 184 -5.05 1.11 -30.48
C PRO A 184 -6.38 1.84 -30.70
N TYR A 185 -6.32 3.13 -31.07
CA TYR A 185 -7.49 4.03 -31.22
C TYR A 185 -8.57 3.54 -32.19
N GLU A 186 -8.23 2.65 -33.12
CA GLU A 186 -9.15 2.09 -34.13
C GLU A 186 -9.68 0.70 -33.74
N ARG A 187 -9.38 0.21 -32.53
CA ARG A 187 -9.97 -1.03 -32.01
C ARG A 187 -11.47 -0.83 -31.77
N ASP A 188 -12.27 -1.80 -32.17
CA ASP A 188 -13.74 -1.80 -32.00
C ASP A 188 -14.25 -3.20 -31.59
N VAL A 189 -13.63 -3.79 -30.55
CA VAL A 189 -14.03 -5.10 -30.00
C VAL A 189 -15.11 -4.92 -28.94
N PHE A 190 -15.01 -3.87 -28.14
CA PHE A 190 -15.99 -3.52 -27.11
C PHE A 190 -16.45 -2.07 -27.27
N PRO A 191 -17.70 -1.73 -26.88
CA PRO A 191 -18.19 -0.36 -26.98
C PRO A 191 -17.27 0.70 -26.33
N GLY A 192 -16.61 0.34 -25.20
CA GLY A 192 -15.70 1.23 -24.48
C GLY A 192 -14.31 1.39 -25.12
N ASP A 193 -14.00 0.76 -26.25
CA ASP A 193 -12.71 0.94 -26.91
C ASP A 193 -12.50 2.38 -27.41
N LYS A 194 -13.61 3.07 -27.73
CA LYS A 194 -13.61 4.47 -28.18
C LYS A 194 -13.31 5.48 -27.08
N GLU A 195 -13.47 5.10 -25.80
CA GLU A 195 -13.31 6.00 -24.65
C GLU A 195 -11.94 6.72 -24.66
N ALA A 196 -10.86 6.02 -25.05
CA ALA A 196 -9.53 6.62 -25.15
C ALA A 196 -9.46 7.75 -26.19
N LYS A 197 -10.10 7.56 -27.35
CA LYS A 197 -10.20 8.54 -28.44
C LYS A 197 -11.13 9.69 -28.09
N GLU A 198 -12.12 9.43 -27.25
CA GLU A 198 -13.16 10.37 -26.80
C GLU A 198 -12.71 11.21 -25.58
N GLY A 199 -11.45 11.14 -25.18
CA GLY A 199 -10.83 12.02 -24.19
C GLY A 199 -10.46 11.36 -22.86
N ALA A 200 -10.67 10.05 -22.69
CA ALA A 200 -10.21 9.36 -21.48
C ALA A 200 -8.67 9.29 -21.39
N ALA A 201 -7.98 9.23 -22.54
CA ALA A 201 -6.52 9.31 -22.63
C ALA A 201 -6.09 10.76 -22.81
N LEU A 202 -5.31 11.29 -21.86
CA LEU A 202 -4.86 12.68 -21.87
C LEU A 202 -3.50 12.82 -22.60
N PRO A 203 -3.26 13.91 -23.36
CA PRO A 203 -1.91 14.27 -23.80
C PRO A 203 -0.96 14.41 -22.60
N ASP A 204 0.32 14.13 -22.80
CA ASP A 204 1.38 14.17 -21.77
C ASP A 204 1.16 13.17 -20.61
N HIS A 205 0.35 12.12 -20.83
CA HIS A 205 0.09 11.08 -19.85
C HIS A 205 0.22 9.67 -20.43
N ILE A 206 0.65 8.75 -19.57
CA ILE A 206 0.57 7.31 -19.76
C ILE A 206 -0.86 6.88 -19.39
N TYR A 207 -1.65 6.50 -20.39
CA TYR A 207 -3.03 6.06 -20.20
C TYR A 207 -3.11 4.58 -19.80
N MET A 208 -3.93 4.24 -18.81
CA MET A 208 -4.15 2.88 -18.35
C MET A 208 -5.64 2.70 -18.04
N ASP A 209 -6.26 1.61 -18.49
CA ASP A 209 -7.73 1.51 -18.57
C ASP A 209 -8.35 0.31 -17.82
N ALA A 210 -7.60 -0.30 -16.91
CA ALA A 210 -8.04 -1.51 -16.22
C ALA A 210 -7.52 -1.60 -14.78
N MET A 211 -8.31 -2.26 -13.94
CA MET A 211 -8.02 -2.49 -12.52
C MET A 211 -6.65 -3.14 -12.28
N GLY A 212 -6.21 -3.99 -13.21
CA GLY A 212 -4.91 -4.67 -13.13
C GLY A 212 -3.70 -3.74 -13.18
N PHE A 213 -3.84 -2.49 -13.66
CA PHE A 213 -2.76 -1.51 -13.55
C PHE A 213 -2.58 -0.94 -12.14
N GLY A 214 -3.62 -1.03 -11.31
CA GLY A 214 -3.58 -0.64 -9.89
C GLY A 214 -3.40 -1.84 -8.98
N MET A 215 -4.39 -2.73 -8.92
CA MET A 215 -4.36 -3.93 -8.07
C MET A 215 -3.35 -5.00 -8.53
N GLY A 216 -2.77 -4.84 -9.72
CA GLY A 216 -1.61 -5.64 -10.16
C GLY A 216 -0.27 -5.08 -9.71
N CYS A 217 -0.26 -4.01 -8.90
CA CYS A 217 0.93 -3.53 -8.20
C CYS A 217 1.07 -4.23 -6.85
N CYS A 218 2.30 -4.39 -6.37
CA CYS A 218 2.59 -4.93 -5.04
C CYS A 218 2.71 -3.82 -3.98
N CYS A 219 2.66 -4.18 -2.70
CA CYS A 219 2.95 -3.29 -1.60
C CYS A 219 3.47 -4.01 -0.35
N LEU A 220 3.91 -3.20 0.62
CA LEU A 220 4.18 -3.63 1.99
C LEU A 220 3.04 -3.15 2.88
N GLN A 221 2.38 -4.06 3.57
CA GLN A 221 1.35 -3.72 4.56
C GLN A 221 1.75 -4.24 5.93
N ILE A 222 1.38 -3.50 6.98
CA ILE A 222 1.74 -3.84 8.36
C ILE A 222 0.48 -3.77 9.20
N THR A 223 0.06 -4.93 9.72
CA THR A 223 -1.09 -5.03 10.62
C THR A 223 -0.61 -5.18 12.05
N MET A 224 -1.14 -4.36 12.96
CA MET A 224 -0.81 -4.34 14.37
C MET A 224 -2.06 -4.41 15.25
N GLN A 225 -2.02 -5.23 16.29
CA GLN A 225 -3.09 -5.41 17.27
C GLN A 225 -2.86 -4.47 18.47
N ALA A 226 -3.83 -3.61 18.76
CA ALA A 226 -3.75 -2.73 19.91
C ALA A 226 -4.27 -3.38 21.20
N PRO A 227 -3.90 -2.87 22.38
CA PRO A 227 -4.36 -3.41 23.67
C PRO A 227 -5.88 -3.37 23.90
N ASN A 228 -6.58 -2.43 23.28
CA ASN A 228 -8.02 -2.24 23.34
C ASN A 228 -8.48 -1.33 22.19
N VAL A 229 -9.79 -1.12 22.08
CA VAL A 229 -10.40 -0.27 21.05
C VAL A 229 -9.90 1.18 21.09
N ASN A 230 -9.67 1.75 22.28
CA ASN A 230 -9.21 3.13 22.42
C ASN A 230 -7.80 3.32 21.88
N GLN A 231 -6.88 2.42 22.23
CA GLN A 231 -5.52 2.43 21.69
C GLN A 231 -5.48 2.09 20.19
N ALA A 232 -6.41 1.28 19.69
CA ALA A 232 -6.55 1.05 18.25
C ALA A 232 -6.98 2.31 17.51
N ARG A 233 -7.93 3.09 18.05
CA ARG A 233 -8.34 4.38 17.48
C ARG A 233 -7.17 5.36 17.47
N ARG A 234 -6.45 5.46 18.59
CA ARG A 234 -5.24 6.27 18.69
C ARG A 234 -4.22 5.91 17.60
N LEU A 235 -3.87 4.64 17.45
CA LEU A 235 -2.95 4.20 16.40
C LEU A 235 -3.49 4.48 14.99
N TYR A 236 -4.78 4.25 14.73
CA TYR A 236 -5.40 4.56 13.45
C TYR A 236 -5.25 6.04 13.11
N ASP A 237 -5.60 6.92 14.05
CA ASP A 237 -5.57 8.36 13.83
C ASP A 237 -4.14 8.89 13.64
N GLN A 238 -3.23 8.53 14.53
CA GLN A 238 -1.85 9.02 14.49
C GLN A 238 -1.08 8.46 13.27
N LEU A 239 -1.28 7.19 12.93
CA LEU A 239 -0.61 6.58 11.77
C LEU A 239 -1.19 7.04 10.43
N ALA A 240 -2.44 7.51 10.38
CA ALA A 240 -3.00 8.08 9.16
C ALA A 240 -2.17 9.28 8.66
N VAL A 241 -1.71 10.13 9.59
CA VAL A 241 -0.97 11.37 9.30
C VAL A 241 0.39 11.10 8.67
N VAL A 242 1.09 10.05 9.13
CA VAL A 242 2.44 9.73 8.61
C VAL A 242 2.41 9.05 7.24
N GLY A 243 1.23 8.65 6.75
CA GLY A 243 1.07 7.84 5.55
C GLY A 243 1.74 8.41 4.30
N ALA A 244 1.55 9.70 4.01
CA ALA A 244 2.14 10.34 2.84
C ALA A 244 3.67 10.44 2.92
N VAL A 245 4.20 10.74 4.10
CA VAL A 245 5.64 10.83 4.34
C VAL A 245 6.29 9.47 4.16
N MET A 246 5.73 8.42 4.76
CA MET A 246 6.25 7.05 4.58
C MET A 246 6.13 6.55 3.14
N MET A 247 5.07 6.93 2.41
CA MET A 247 4.94 6.61 1.00
C MET A 247 6.08 7.23 0.17
N THR A 248 6.42 8.50 0.39
CA THR A 248 7.51 9.13 -0.36
C THR A 248 8.90 8.56 -0.01
N LEU A 249 9.15 8.19 1.26
CA LEU A 249 10.38 7.48 1.64
C LEU A 249 10.52 6.11 0.94
N SER A 250 9.40 5.42 0.74
CA SER A 250 9.35 4.07 0.17
C SER A 250 9.17 4.05 -1.35
N ALA A 251 8.96 5.20 -2.00
CA ALA A 251 8.79 5.39 -3.45
C ALA A 251 9.55 4.38 -4.33
N SER A 252 8.82 3.58 -5.12
CA SER A 252 9.37 2.44 -5.88
C SER A 252 8.63 2.14 -7.21
N SER A 253 7.84 3.09 -7.73
CA SER A 253 7.02 2.91 -8.95
C SER A 253 7.22 4.01 -10.01
N PRO A 254 8.40 4.12 -10.65
CA PRO A 254 8.67 5.18 -11.61
C PRO A 254 8.31 4.82 -13.06
N ILE A 255 7.81 3.60 -13.32
CA ILE A 255 7.53 3.10 -14.68
C ILE A 255 6.14 2.49 -14.72
N PHE A 256 5.35 2.90 -15.71
CA PHE A 256 4.04 2.32 -16.00
C PHE A 256 3.89 2.07 -17.50
N ARG A 257 3.34 0.91 -17.87
CA ARG A 257 2.99 0.53 -19.26
C ARG A 257 4.12 0.75 -20.28
N GLY A 258 5.36 0.54 -19.85
CA GLY A 258 6.56 0.67 -20.69
C GLY A 258 7.09 2.10 -20.83
N TYR A 259 6.69 3.02 -19.96
CA TYR A 259 7.16 4.39 -19.97
C TYR A 259 7.62 4.88 -18.60
N LEU A 260 8.71 5.65 -18.55
CA LEU A 260 9.05 6.42 -17.35
C LEU A 260 7.94 7.45 -17.08
N ALA A 261 7.45 7.48 -15.84
CA ALA A 261 6.43 8.44 -15.39
C ALA A 261 7.07 9.57 -14.58
N ASP A 262 6.45 10.75 -14.54
CA ASP A 262 6.88 11.90 -13.71
C ASP A 262 6.29 11.84 -12.29
N VAL A 263 6.11 10.61 -11.80
CA VAL A 263 5.70 10.25 -10.44
C VAL A 263 6.50 9.05 -9.99
N ASP A 264 6.56 8.82 -8.67
CA ASP A 264 7.37 7.74 -8.08
C ASP A 264 6.59 6.71 -7.24
N CYS A 265 5.28 6.92 -7.05
CA CYS A 265 4.44 6.09 -6.17
C CYS A 265 3.22 5.51 -6.90
N ARG A 266 2.78 4.30 -6.53
CA ARG A 266 1.65 3.60 -7.17
C ARG A 266 0.28 4.16 -6.82
N TRP A 267 0.16 4.92 -5.73
CA TRP A 267 -1.13 5.11 -5.05
C TRP A 267 -2.26 5.67 -5.94
N ASN A 268 -1.94 6.62 -6.82
CA ASN A 268 -2.90 7.18 -7.77
C ASN A 268 -3.24 6.24 -8.92
N THR A 269 -2.46 5.19 -9.23
CA THR A 269 -2.94 4.16 -10.19
C THR A 269 -4.12 3.38 -9.63
N ILE A 270 -4.21 3.25 -8.31
CA ILE A 270 -5.28 2.54 -7.62
C ILE A 270 -6.43 3.51 -7.25
N ALA A 271 -6.09 4.73 -6.81
CA ALA A 271 -7.06 5.74 -6.41
C ALA A 271 -7.78 6.44 -7.58
N ALA A 272 -7.12 6.61 -8.74
CA ALA A 272 -7.64 7.39 -9.88
C ALA A 272 -8.75 6.70 -10.68
N ALA A 273 -9.26 5.55 -10.25
CA ALA A 273 -10.49 4.94 -10.77
C ALA A 273 -11.77 5.77 -10.41
N ARG A 274 -11.70 7.11 -10.42
CA ARG A 274 -12.80 8.05 -10.14
C ARG A 274 -13.63 8.32 -11.38
N GLY A 275 -14.95 8.22 -11.28
CA GLY A 275 -15.86 8.73 -12.30
C GLY A 275 -16.06 10.22 -12.04
N GLU A 276 -15.88 11.07 -13.05
CA GLU A 276 -16.05 12.52 -12.91
C GLU A 276 -17.52 12.94 -12.80
N ILE A 277 -18.43 12.05 -13.23
CA ILE A 277 -19.88 12.27 -13.22
C ILE A 277 -20.50 11.36 -12.15
N PRO A 278 -21.23 11.90 -11.15
CA PRO A 278 -21.99 11.10 -10.21
C PRO A 278 -22.94 10.16 -10.94
N LEU A 279 -23.07 8.92 -10.46
CA LEU A 279 -24.02 7.98 -11.06
C LEU A 279 -25.44 8.51 -10.88
N ALA A 280 -26.20 8.59 -11.98
CA ALA A 280 -27.52 9.21 -12.01
C ALA A 280 -28.57 8.54 -11.09
N LYS A 281 -28.30 7.31 -10.62
CA LYS A 281 -29.20 6.50 -9.79
C LYS A 281 -28.61 6.15 -8.41
N ASP A 282 -27.45 6.69 -8.06
CA ASP A 282 -26.85 6.42 -6.73
C ASP A 282 -27.55 7.24 -5.65
N ARG A 283 -27.65 6.64 -4.45
CA ARG A 283 -28.21 7.29 -3.25
C ARG A 283 -27.34 8.46 -2.76
N PHE A 284 -26.04 8.45 -3.06
CA PHE A 284 -25.05 9.39 -2.54
C PHE A 284 -24.18 9.97 -3.66
N VAL A 285 -23.80 11.24 -3.53
CA VAL A 285 -22.72 11.85 -4.32
C VAL A 285 -21.44 11.74 -3.50
N ILE A 286 -20.48 10.94 -3.96
CA ILE A 286 -19.33 10.56 -3.13
C ILE A 286 -18.05 11.24 -3.64
N PRO A 287 -17.41 12.10 -2.84
CA PRO A 287 -16.31 12.93 -3.32
C PRO A 287 -14.99 12.18 -3.45
N LYS A 288 -14.78 11.07 -2.75
CA LYS A 288 -13.52 10.32 -2.78
C LYS A 288 -13.71 8.92 -3.36
N SER A 289 -12.67 8.37 -3.97
CA SER A 289 -12.66 6.95 -4.33
C SER A 289 -12.76 6.10 -3.05
N ARG A 290 -13.23 4.87 -3.18
CA ARG A 290 -13.13 3.88 -2.08
C ARG A 290 -11.68 3.50 -1.77
N TYR A 291 -10.74 3.84 -2.66
CA TYR A 291 -9.31 3.77 -2.42
C TYR A 291 -8.76 5.18 -2.22
N GLY A 292 -8.24 5.52 -1.03
CA GLY A 292 -7.87 6.90 -0.69
C GLY A 292 -7.34 7.09 0.72
N THR A 293 -7.02 8.31 1.11
CA THR A 293 -6.78 8.65 2.52
C THR A 293 -8.06 8.43 3.33
N ILE A 294 -7.94 8.27 4.66
CA ILE A 294 -9.11 8.23 5.54
C ILE A 294 -10.01 9.45 5.34
N ASP A 295 -11.31 9.26 5.55
CA ASP A 295 -12.32 10.31 5.42
C ASP A 295 -12.69 10.95 6.76
N THR A 296 -12.36 10.28 7.87
CA THR A 296 -12.62 10.75 9.23
C THR A 296 -11.65 10.08 10.20
N PHE A 297 -11.09 10.85 11.11
CA PHE A 297 -10.50 10.34 12.34
C PHE A 297 -11.57 9.72 13.23
N LEU A 298 -11.16 8.75 14.04
CA LEU A 298 -11.99 8.08 15.01
C LEU A 298 -11.96 8.79 16.36
N GLY A 299 -10.91 9.54 16.69
CA GLY A 299 -10.70 10.12 18.01
C GLY A 299 -10.36 9.07 19.06
N SER A 300 -9.70 9.46 20.14
CA SER A 300 -9.38 8.58 21.28
C SER A 300 -9.52 9.34 22.60
N ASP A 301 -9.48 8.61 23.72
CA ASP A 301 -9.58 9.20 25.07
C ASP A 301 -8.28 9.92 25.52
N ASP A 302 -7.31 10.11 24.61
CA ASP A 302 -6.08 10.87 24.89
C ASP A 302 -6.28 12.40 24.93
N GLY A 303 -7.45 12.88 24.53
CA GLY A 303 -7.82 14.30 24.63
C GLY A 303 -7.24 15.19 23.51
N HIS A 304 -6.50 14.62 22.56
CA HIS A 304 -5.88 15.38 21.47
C HIS A 304 -6.83 15.68 20.30
N PHE A 305 -7.84 14.84 20.09
CA PHE A 305 -8.76 14.99 18.98
C PHE A 305 -9.65 16.24 19.14
N LYS A 306 -9.75 17.03 18.06
CA LYS A 306 -10.66 18.16 17.91
C LYS A 306 -11.51 17.96 16.66
N SER A 307 -12.77 18.38 16.72
CA SER A 307 -13.70 18.20 15.59
C SER A 307 -13.24 18.92 14.32
N GLU A 308 -12.46 19.99 14.45
CA GLU A 308 -11.83 20.71 13.33
C GLU A 308 -10.83 19.89 12.51
N TYR A 309 -10.34 18.74 13.02
CA TYR A 309 -9.50 17.86 12.21
C TYR A 309 -10.30 17.02 11.23
N ASN A 310 -11.58 16.76 11.52
CA ASN A 310 -12.53 16.17 10.59
C ASN A 310 -13.22 17.28 9.79
N ASP A 311 -12.46 17.93 8.91
CA ASP A 311 -12.85 19.13 8.15
C ASP A 311 -13.51 18.84 6.80
N LEU A 312 -13.75 17.56 6.48
CA LEU A 312 -14.53 17.16 5.31
C LEU A 312 -16.03 17.18 5.61
N GLU A 313 -16.83 17.54 4.60
CA GLU A 313 -18.26 17.23 4.61
C GLU A 313 -18.45 15.72 4.41
N LEU A 314 -18.44 14.97 5.51
CA LEU A 314 -18.53 13.52 5.47
C LEU A 314 -19.91 13.08 4.95
N VAL A 315 -19.91 12.37 3.83
CA VAL A 315 -21.10 11.69 3.30
C VAL A 315 -21.27 10.36 4.01
N TYR A 316 -22.39 10.11 4.66
CA TYR A 316 -22.64 8.85 5.37
C TYR A 316 -24.13 8.51 5.43
N ASP A 317 -24.43 7.23 5.65
CA ASP A 317 -25.81 6.77 5.76
C ASP A 317 -26.41 7.13 7.14
N ARG A 318 -27.43 8.00 7.14
CA ARG A 318 -28.05 8.53 8.36
C ARG A 318 -28.83 7.46 9.15
N GLU A 319 -29.38 6.45 8.47
CA GLU A 319 -30.14 5.37 9.11
C GLU A 319 -29.20 4.40 9.82
N ILE A 320 -28.11 4.00 9.15
CA ILE A 320 -27.06 3.17 9.75
C ILE A 320 -26.42 3.89 10.93
N TYR A 321 -26.09 5.17 10.77
CA TYR A 321 -25.56 5.99 11.87
C TYR A 321 -26.51 6.01 13.08
N ALA A 322 -27.80 6.29 12.87
CA ALA A 322 -28.78 6.32 13.95
C ALA A 322 -28.90 4.94 14.63
N TYR A 323 -28.93 3.86 13.86
CA TYR A 323 -28.94 2.50 14.38
C TYR A 323 -27.72 2.24 15.27
N LEU A 324 -26.50 2.54 14.80
CA LEU A 324 -25.26 2.33 15.56
C LEU A 324 -25.25 3.10 16.89
N LEU A 325 -25.76 4.34 16.91
CA LEU A 325 -25.93 5.10 18.15
C LEU A 325 -26.89 4.40 19.13
N THR A 326 -28.01 3.86 18.64
CA THR A 326 -28.97 3.12 19.51
C THR A 326 -28.36 1.83 20.08
N GLN A 327 -27.36 1.26 19.40
CA GLN A 327 -26.59 0.11 19.87
C GLN A 327 -25.39 0.50 20.77
N GLY A 328 -25.25 1.77 21.11
CA GLY A 328 -24.21 2.27 22.01
C GLY A 328 -22.81 2.39 21.38
N ILE A 329 -22.73 2.51 20.06
CA ILE A 329 -21.51 2.96 19.36
C ILE A 329 -21.45 4.49 19.44
N ASP A 330 -20.28 5.06 19.74
CA ASP A 330 -20.13 6.51 19.85
C ASP A 330 -20.19 7.22 18.49
N ASP A 331 -20.38 8.54 18.51
CA ASP A 331 -20.63 9.37 17.33
C ASP A 331 -19.56 9.21 16.23
N LEU A 332 -18.27 9.28 16.58
CA LEU A 332 -17.18 9.25 15.60
C LEU A 332 -17.07 7.87 14.94
N LEU A 333 -17.12 6.80 15.73
CA LEU A 333 -17.07 5.44 15.20
C LEU A 333 -18.33 5.11 14.39
N ALA A 334 -19.50 5.57 14.82
CA ALA A 334 -20.76 5.39 14.08
C ALA A 334 -20.72 6.11 12.73
N ARG A 335 -20.21 7.34 12.66
CA ARG A 335 -20.00 8.09 11.41
C ARG A 335 -19.04 7.39 10.48
N HIS A 336 -17.91 6.90 11.00
CA HIS A 336 -16.93 6.15 10.23
C HIS A 336 -17.57 4.92 9.57
N ILE A 337 -18.23 4.06 10.35
CA ILE A 337 -18.88 2.85 9.80
C ILE A 337 -19.99 3.23 8.81
N ALA A 338 -20.84 4.20 9.14
CA ALA A 338 -21.91 4.64 8.25
C ALA A 338 -21.38 5.27 6.94
N HIS A 339 -20.18 5.86 6.96
CA HIS A 339 -19.50 6.34 5.76
C HIS A 339 -19.05 5.18 4.88
N LEU A 340 -18.46 4.12 5.44
CA LEU A 340 -18.05 2.94 4.64
C LEU A 340 -19.23 2.30 3.90
N PHE A 341 -20.41 2.30 4.52
CA PHE A 341 -21.66 1.73 4.00
C PHE A 341 -22.40 2.61 2.98
N ILE A 342 -21.86 3.77 2.58
CA ILE A 342 -22.38 4.48 1.39
C ILE A 342 -22.00 3.78 0.07
N ARG A 343 -21.18 2.74 0.17
CA ARG A 343 -20.67 1.96 -0.96
C ARG A 343 -21.47 0.69 -1.14
N ASP A 344 -21.77 0.36 -2.40
CA ASP A 344 -22.33 -0.94 -2.73
C ASP A 344 -21.30 -2.06 -2.55
N PRO A 345 -21.74 -3.27 -2.17
CA PRO A 345 -20.90 -4.47 -2.20
C PRO A 345 -20.48 -4.77 -3.65
N LEU A 346 -19.20 -5.07 -3.85
CA LEU A 346 -18.67 -5.30 -5.20
C LEU A 346 -18.65 -6.77 -5.60
N VAL A 347 -18.65 -7.70 -4.65
CA VAL A 347 -18.62 -9.15 -4.92
C VAL A 347 -19.41 -9.84 -3.82
N ILE A 348 -20.49 -10.55 -4.15
CA ILE A 348 -21.22 -11.40 -3.22
C ILE A 348 -21.39 -12.77 -3.88
N PHE A 349 -21.12 -13.84 -3.14
CA PHE A 349 -21.41 -15.20 -3.56
C PHE A 349 -22.83 -15.58 -3.13
N GLU A 350 -23.56 -16.30 -3.99
CA GLU A 350 -24.96 -16.66 -3.75
C GLU A 350 -25.10 -17.48 -2.46
N GLU A 351 -24.13 -18.35 -2.21
CA GLU A 351 -24.05 -19.22 -1.02
C GLU A 351 -23.87 -18.43 0.28
N LEU A 352 -23.41 -17.17 0.19
CA LEU A 352 -23.14 -16.28 1.32
C LEU A 352 -24.22 -15.20 1.49
N LEU A 353 -25.33 -15.26 0.74
CA LEU A 353 -26.42 -14.28 0.85
C LEU A 353 -27.12 -14.31 2.21
N HIS A 354 -27.30 -15.49 2.78
CA HIS A 354 -27.95 -15.68 4.07
C HIS A 354 -26.94 -16.24 5.07
N GLN A 355 -26.69 -15.50 6.14
CA GLN A 355 -25.73 -15.87 7.16
C GLN A 355 -26.33 -15.72 8.55
N ASP A 356 -25.70 -16.37 9.53
CA ASP A 356 -25.97 -16.13 10.95
C ASP A 356 -25.04 -15.02 11.45
N ASP A 357 -25.60 -13.81 11.56
CA ASP A 357 -24.88 -12.60 11.99
C ASP A 357 -24.33 -12.70 13.42
N SER A 358 -24.75 -13.69 14.21
CA SER A 358 -24.21 -13.91 15.56
C SER A 358 -22.82 -14.58 15.56
N VAL A 359 -22.46 -15.23 14.44
CA VAL A 359 -21.19 -15.98 14.30
C VAL A 359 -20.38 -15.59 13.07
N SER A 360 -20.95 -14.86 12.11
CA SER A 360 -20.28 -14.39 10.90
C SER A 360 -20.22 -12.87 10.83
N ALA A 361 -19.14 -12.36 10.25
CA ALA A 361 -18.97 -10.95 9.92
C ALA A 361 -18.74 -10.73 8.40
N ASP A 362 -18.98 -11.75 7.56
CA ASP A 362 -18.64 -11.70 6.13
C ASP A 362 -19.39 -10.58 5.37
N HIS A 363 -20.67 -10.33 5.70
CA HIS A 363 -21.41 -9.19 5.11
C HIS A 363 -20.79 -7.84 5.48
N PHE A 364 -20.32 -7.68 6.72
CA PHE A 364 -19.58 -6.48 7.13
C PHE A 364 -18.23 -6.41 6.40
N GLU A 365 -17.48 -7.51 6.34
CA GLU A 365 -16.19 -7.60 5.63
C GLU A 365 -16.32 -7.35 4.13
N ASN A 366 -17.47 -7.60 3.51
CA ASN A 366 -17.72 -7.28 2.11
C ASN A 366 -17.53 -5.79 1.83
N ILE A 367 -18.08 -4.94 2.70
CA ILE A 367 -17.95 -3.48 2.61
C ILE A 367 -16.60 -3.03 3.16
N GLN A 368 -16.21 -3.52 4.33
CA GLN A 368 -14.97 -3.12 4.99
C GLN A 368 -13.72 -3.45 4.15
N SER A 369 -13.62 -4.67 3.62
CA SER A 369 -12.46 -5.10 2.83
C SER A 369 -12.35 -4.41 1.47
N THR A 370 -13.43 -3.79 0.99
CA THR A 370 -13.49 -3.06 -0.28
C THR A 370 -13.53 -1.55 -0.13
N ASN A 371 -13.28 -1.03 1.07
CA ASN A 371 -12.81 0.33 1.30
C ASN A 371 -11.31 0.25 1.65
N TRP A 372 -10.48 0.76 0.77
CA TRP A 372 -9.02 0.63 0.81
C TRP A 372 -8.38 1.97 1.16
N GLN A 373 -8.37 2.29 2.45
CA GLN A 373 -7.79 3.54 2.92
C GLN A 373 -6.27 3.43 3.19
N ASN A 374 -5.58 4.56 3.45
CA ASN A 374 -4.16 4.57 3.84
C ASN A 374 -3.93 3.88 5.20
N VAL A 375 -4.91 3.92 6.10
CA VAL A 375 -4.98 3.05 7.27
C VAL A 375 -6.35 2.39 7.36
N ARG A 376 -6.40 1.16 7.88
CA ARG A 376 -7.66 0.43 8.08
C ARG A 376 -7.83 0.07 9.55
N PHE A 377 -8.98 0.42 10.11
CA PHE A 377 -9.41 0.02 11.44
C PHE A 377 -10.15 -1.31 11.38
N LYS A 378 -9.59 -2.38 11.96
CA LYS A 378 -10.07 -3.76 11.80
C LYS A 378 -10.71 -4.25 13.11
N PRO A 379 -12.04 -4.41 13.17
CA PRO A 379 -12.70 -5.02 14.32
C PRO A 379 -12.22 -6.45 14.58
N PRO A 380 -12.37 -6.96 15.82
CA PRO A 380 -12.20 -8.37 16.14
C PRO A 380 -13.16 -9.24 15.31
N PRO A 381 -12.70 -10.35 14.73
CA PRO A 381 -13.60 -11.33 14.13
C PRO A 381 -14.47 -11.99 15.22
N PRO A 382 -15.72 -12.39 14.91
CA PRO A 382 -16.52 -13.20 15.82
C PRO A 382 -15.77 -14.48 16.21
N ASN A 383 -15.93 -14.92 17.46
CA ASN A 383 -15.39 -16.19 17.98
C ASN A 383 -13.85 -16.37 17.82
N SER A 384 -13.10 -15.27 17.75
CA SER A 384 -11.63 -15.29 17.57
C SER A 384 -10.88 -14.68 18.77
N PRO A 385 -9.67 -15.16 19.09
CA PRO A 385 -8.81 -14.50 20.08
C PRO A 385 -8.22 -13.16 19.58
N ILE A 386 -8.32 -12.87 18.28
CA ILE A 386 -7.81 -11.65 17.64
C ILE A 386 -8.52 -10.41 18.20
N GLY A 387 -7.74 -9.40 18.56
CA GLY A 387 -8.22 -8.11 19.09
C GLY A 387 -8.48 -7.05 18.03
N TRP A 388 -8.61 -5.80 18.49
CA TRP A 388 -8.73 -4.63 17.62
C TRP A 388 -7.40 -4.36 16.93
N ARG A 389 -7.42 -4.19 15.60
CA ARG A 389 -6.20 -4.01 14.81
C ARG A 389 -6.25 -2.74 13.97
N VAL A 390 -5.07 -2.25 13.64
CA VAL A 390 -4.83 -1.18 12.67
C VAL A 390 -3.87 -1.71 11.63
N GLU A 391 -4.18 -1.46 10.36
CA GLU A 391 -3.36 -1.87 9.23
C GLU A 391 -2.86 -0.63 8.50
N PHE A 392 -1.54 -0.48 8.43
CA PHE A 392 -0.85 0.58 7.70
C PHE A 392 -0.50 0.09 6.30
N ARG A 393 -0.97 0.81 5.28
CA ARG A 393 -1.06 0.38 3.88
C ARG A 393 -0.31 1.23 2.82
N PRO A 394 0.24 2.44 3.11
CA PRO A 394 0.77 3.28 2.01
C PRO A 394 2.11 2.83 1.46
N LEU A 395 2.90 2.05 2.20
CA LEU A 395 4.26 1.69 1.80
C LEU A 395 4.27 0.99 0.45
N GLU A 396 5.15 1.45 -0.43
CA GLU A 396 5.55 0.70 -1.62
C GLU A 396 6.36 -0.53 -1.19
N ILE A 397 6.35 -1.60 -1.98
CA ILE A 397 7.23 -2.73 -1.68
C ILE A 397 8.67 -2.40 -2.11
N GLN A 398 9.64 -2.77 -1.28
CA GLN A 398 11.05 -2.50 -1.50
C GLN A 398 11.76 -3.68 -2.18
N LEU A 399 12.89 -3.38 -2.80
CA LEU A 399 13.63 -4.30 -3.67
C LEU A 399 14.35 -5.42 -2.90
N THR A 400 14.52 -5.28 -1.59
CA THR A 400 15.16 -6.29 -0.73
C THR A 400 14.39 -6.55 0.56
N ASP A 401 14.57 -7.75 1.12
CA ASP A 401 14.02 -8.13 2.43
C ASP A 401 14.55 -7.23 3.57
N TYR A 402 15.79 -6.74 3.45
CA TYR A 402 16.37 -5.81 4.42
C TYR A 402 15.58 -4.50 4.46
N GLU A 403 15.29 -3.91 3.31
CA GLU A 403 14.57 -2.64 3.22
C GLU A 403 13.11 -2.79 3.67
N ASN A 404 12.44 -3.88 3.27
CA ASN A 404 11.09 -4.20 3.72
C ASN A 404 11.02 -4.42 5.24
N ALA A 405 12.03 -5.09 5.82
CA ALA A 405 12.16 -5.24 7.26
C ALA A 405 12.45 -3.90 7.96
N ALA A 406 13.29 -3.04 7.39
CA ALA A 406 13.59 -1.73 7.95
C ALA A 406 12.33 -0.85 8.09
N PHE A 407 11.52 -0.76 7.04
CA PHE A 407 10.23 -0.05 7.10
C PHE A 407 9.26 -0.71 8.08
N SER A 408 9.16 -2.04 8.09
CA SER A 408 8.29 -2.78 9.00
C SER A 408 8.65 -2.54 10.47
N VAL A 409 9.93 -2.65 10.81
CA VAL A 409 10.44 -2.44 12.16
C VAL A 409 10.28 -0.99 12.57
N PHE A 410 10.57 -0.02 11.70
CA PHE A 410 10.40 1.39 12.01
C PHE A 410 8.94 1.74 12.33
N MET A 411 7.98 1.25 11.55
CA MET A 411 6.56 1.50 11.81
C MET A 411 6.09 0.90 13.14
N ILE A 412 6.62 -0.27 13.53
CA ILE A 412 6.31 -0.87 14.82
C ILE A 412 6.94 -0.12 15.98
N LEU A 413 8.18 0.35 15.81
CA LEU A 413 8.83 1.20 16.81
C LEU A 413 8.09 2.53 16.97
N LEU A 414 7.66 3.15 15.88
CA LEU A 414 6.84 4.35 15.91
C LEU A 414 5.50 4.10 16.61
N ALA A 415 4.79 3.02 16.29
CA ALA A 415 3.56 2.65 16.97
C ALA A 415 3.78 2.41 18.47
N ARG A 416 4.87 1.77 18.87
CA ARG A 416 5.22 1.59 20.28
C ARG A 416 5.51 2.93 20.97
N ALA A 417 6.22 3.85 20.32
CA ALA A 417 6.47 5.19 20.85
C ALA A 417 5.16 5.99 20.99
N LEU A 418 4.26 5.93 20.01
CA LEU A 418 2.92 6.54 20.06
C LEU A 418 2.08 6.01 21.23
N LEU A 419 2.18 4.70 21.53
CA LEU A 419 1.49 4.11 22.68
C LEU A 419 2.16 4.46 24.02
N ALA A 420 3.47 4.67 24.03
CA ALA A 420 4.26 4.92 25.24
C ALA A 420 4.25 6.40 25.68
N TYR A 421 4.16 7.32 24.73
CA TYR A 421 4.25 8.76 24.98
C TYR A 421 2.94 9.48 24.68
N ASP A 422 2.79 10.67 25.24
CA ASP A 422 1.69 11.58 24.93
C ASP A 422 2.01 12.40 23.68
N ILE A 423 1.91 11.75 22.52
CA ILE A 423 2.18 12.34 21.20
C ILE A 423 0.88 12.71 20.51
N ASN A 424 0.88 13.88 19.89
CA ASN A 424 -0.19 14.38 19.04
C ASN A 424 0.36 14.69 17.64
N LEU A 425 -0.17 14.06 16.60
CA LEU A 425 0.14 14.32 15.19
C LEU A 425 -1.05 14.86 14.41
N TYR A 426 -2.21 15.08 15.03
CA TYR A 426 -3.43 15.45 14.31
C TYR A 426 -3.23 16.69 13.44
N ILE A 427 -3.69 16.59 12.19
CA ILE A 427 -3.84 17.68 11.23
C ILE A 427 -5.22 17.51 10.55
N PRO A 428 -5.81 18.56 9.95
CA PRO A 428 -7.05 18.42 9.20
C PRO A 428 -6.95 17.38 8.07
N VAL A 429 -7.99 16.59 7.85
CA VAL A 429 -8.02 15.55 6.82
C VAL A 429 -7.73 16.15 5.43
N THR A 430 -8.23 17.35 5.12
CA THR A 430 -7.89 18.02 3.84
C THR A 430 -6.38 18.23 3.65
N ARG A 431 -5.62 18.46 4.73
CA ARG A 431 -4.16 18.59 4.69
C ARG A 431 -3.49 17.24 4.44
N MET A 432 -4.02 16.15 4.99
CA MET A 432 -3.54 14.81 4.64
C MET A 432 -3.80 14.47 3.17
N ASP A 433 -4.94 14.88 2.63
CA ASP A 433 -5.28 14.67 1.21
C ASP A 433 -4.26 15.41 0.31
N ILE A 434 -3.90 16.64 0.65
CA ILE A 434 -2.85 17.40 -0.06
C ILE A 434 -1.49 16.70 0.08
N ASN A 435 -1.12 16.27 1.29
CA ASN A 435 0.12 15.53 1.51
C ASN A 435 0.21 14.27 0.64
N MET A 436 -0.88 13.51 0.57
CA MET A 436 -0.93 12.28 -0.24
C MET A 436 -0.76 12.59 -1.73
N GLN A 437 -1.33 13.69 -2.23
CA GLN A 437 -1.10 14.12 -3.62
C GLN A 437 0.36 14.52 -3.85
N ARG A 438 0.96 15.35 -2.99
CA ARG A 438 2.37 15.76 -3.11
C ARG A 438 3.33 14.58 -3.08
N ALA A 439 3.05 13.56 -2.26
CA ALA A 439 3.89 12.38 -2.13
C ALA A 439 4.04 11.55 -3.43
N HIS A 440 3.21 11.81 -4.45
CA HIS A 440 3.35 11.20 -5.77
C HIS A 440 4.41 11.86 -6.64
N ASN A 441 4.66 13.16 -6.45
CA ASN A 441 5.55 13.92 -7.31
C ASN A 441 6.92 13.26 -7.35
N ARG A 442 7.53 13.23 -8.54
CA ARG A 442 8.88 12.69 -8.68
C ARG A 442 9.84 13.38 -7.72
N ASP A 443 10.66 12.59 -7.04
CA ASP A 443 11.62 13.02 -6.03
C ASP A 443 10.98 13.78 -4.84
N ALA A 444 9.70 13.52 -4.54
CA ALA A 444 8.96 14.21 -3.47
C ALA A 444 9.65 14.15 -2.10
N VAL A 445 10.38 13.06 -1.80
CA VAL A 445 11.09 12.92 -0.53
C VAL A 445 12.14 14.01 -0.32
N LEU A 446 12.70 14.54 -1.42
CA LEU A 446 13.72 15.60 -1.40
C LEU A 446 13.13 16.99 -1.69
N ASN A 447 12.09 17.06 -2.53
CA ASN A 447 11.64 18.32 -3.13
C ASN A 447 10.31 18.83 -2.59
N GLU A 448 9.48 17.97 -2.00
CA GLU A 448 8.17 18.36 -1.49
C GLU A 448 8.18 18.69 0.00
N LYS A 449 7.16 19.43 0.41
CA LYS A 449 6.86 19.66 1.82
C LYS A 449 5.48 19.13 2.16
N PHE A 450 5.33 18.67 3.39
CA PHE A 450 4.13 18.06 3.91
C PHE A 450 3.64 18.86 5.11
N PHE A 451 2.33 19.07 5.18
CA PHE A 451 1.70 19.60 6.38
C PHE A 451 1.93 18.64 7.53
N PHE A 452 2.54 19.13 8.60
CA PHE A 452 2.81 18.35 9.79
C PHE A 452 2.69 19.26 11.02
N ARG A 453 2.27 18.66 12.14
CA ARG A 453 2.20 19.39 13.41
C ARG A 453 3.60 19.69 13.91
N ARG A 454 3.84 20.93 14.36
CA ARG A 454 5.14 21.34 14.90
C ARG A 454 5.33 20.86 16.34
N ASN A 455 4.32 21.06 17.19
CA ASN A 455 4.39 20.70 18.60
C ASN A 455 3.73 19.32 18.84
N VAL A 456 4.54 18.26 18.75
CA VAL A 456 4.05 16.87 18.80
C VAL A 456 4.19 16.21 20.17
N LEU A 457 5.03 16.75 21.06
CA LEU A 457 5.21 16.27 22.43
C LEU A 457 4.52 17.24 23.39
N ALA A 458 3.89 16.71 24.45
CA ALA A 458 3.26 17.51 25.51
C ALA A 458 4.26 18.29 26.41
N THR A 459 5.54 18.41 26.03
CA THR A 459 6.57 19.03 26.87
C THR A 459 6.69 20.54 26.59
N GLY A 460 6.22 21.34 27.53
CA GLY A 460 6.29 22.80 27.53
C GLY A 460 4.89 23.40 27.69
N GLU A 461 4.71 24.37 28.59
CA GLU A 461 3.50 25.20 28.55
C GLU A 461 3.53 25.95 27.22
N PRO A 462 2.60 25.70 26.29
CA PRO A 462 2.57 26.47 25.06
C PRO A 462 2.30 27.94 25.42
N GLU A 463 3.04 28.87 24.83
CA GLU A 463 2.86 30.31 25.09
C GLU A 463 1.41 30.76 24.80
N SER A 464 0.70 30.02 23.93
CA SER A 464 -0.74 30.08 23.73
C SER A 464 -1.33 28.75 23.23
N ALA A 465 -2.64 28.55 23.38
CA ALA A 465 -3.35 27.39 22.79
C ALA A 465 -3.23 27.32 21.25
N GLN A 466 -2.93 28.45 20.60
CA GLN A 466 -2.79 28.57 19.16
C GLN A 466 -1.41 28.09 18.66
N ASP A 467 -0.39 28.17 19.52
CA ASP A 467 0.93 27.60 19.24
C ASP A 467 0.94 26.08 19.38
N ALA A 468 0.13 25.50 20.27
CA ALA A 468 0.04 24.06 20.48
C ALA A 468 -0.48 23.28 19.24
N ASP A 469 -1.34 23.92 18.44
CA ASP A 469 -1.90 23.34 17.21
C ASP A 469 -1.24 23.83 15.93
N GLU A 470 -0.05 24.43 16.04
CA GLU A 470 0.65 24.93 14.88
C GLU A 470 0.98 23.79 13.89
N ILE A 471 0.51 23.96 12.65
CA ILE A 471 0.82 23.09 11.51
C ILE A 471 1.74 23.87 10.58
N ALA A 472 2.86 23.25 10.22
CA ALA A 472 3.84 23.81 9.30
C ALA A 472 4.04 22.88 8.10
N GLU A 473 4.59 23.43 7.02
CA GLU A 473 5.07 22.65 5.90
C GLU A 473 6.54 22.26 6.13
N MET A 474 6.79 20.97 6.25
CA MET A 474 8.11 20.39 6.54
C MET A 474 8.50 19.38 5.46
N SER A 475 9.78 19.33 5.11
CA SER A 475 10.33 18.27 4.26
C SER A 475 10.26 16.91 4.94
N ALA A 476 10.37 15.82 4.17
CA ALA A 476 10.45 14.48 4.74
C ALA A 476 11.65 14.34 5.70
N ASN A 477 12.78 14.99 5.38
CA ASN A 477 13.95 15.04 6.27
C ASN A 477 13.63 15.70 7.62
N GLU A 478 13.01 16.87 7.61
CA GLU A 478 12.63 17.56 8.86
C GLU A 478 11.67 16.71 9.69
N ILE A 479 10.66 16.08 9.07
CA ILE A 479 9.69 15.25 9.78
C ILE A 479 10.34 14.00 10.37
N LEU A 480 11.25 13.33 9.66
CA LEU A 480 11.88 12.10 10.16
C LEU A 480 13.04 12.40 11.10
N ASN A 481 14.01 13.18 10.65
CA ASN A 481 15.27 13.40 11.36
C ASN A 481 15.22 14.57 12.36
N GLY A 482 14.21 15.44 12.26
CA GLY A 482 14.11 16.64 13.07
C GLY A 482 14.78 17.86 12.43
N SER A 483 14.66 18.98 13.12
CA SER A 483 15.30 20.27 12.81
C SER A 483 15.47 21.06 14.11
N ASP A 484 16.00 22.27 14.05
CA ASP A 484 16.07 23.18 15.21
C ASP A 484 14.68 23.49 15.79
N SER A 485 13.62 23.35 14.99
CA SER A 485 12.23 23.70 15.33
C SER A 485 11.30 22.50 15.48
N PHE A 486 11.80 21.27 15.27
CA PHE A 486 10.98 20.07 15.31
C PHE A 486 11.79 18.86 15.77
N VAL A 487 11.25 18.06 16.70
CA VAL A 487 11.98 16.94 17.30
C VAL A 487 12.33 15.82 16.30
N GLY A 488 11.48 15.56 15.31
CA GLY A 488 11.64 14.43 14.40
C GLY A 488 11.06 13.12 14.92
N LEU A 489 10.49 12.30 14.03
CA LEU A 489 9.93 10.99 14.38
C LEU A 489 11.01 9.95 14.74
N VAL A 490 12.18 10.01 14.10
CA VAL A 490 13.32 9.13 14.42
C VAL A 490 13.85 9.42 15.83
N PRO A 491 14.14 10.67 16.22
CA PRO A 491 14.49 10.97 17.61
C PRO A 491 13.46 10.49 18.63
N ILE A 492 12.15 10.62 18.36
CA ILE A 492 11.09 10.06 19.22
C ILE A 492 11.21 8.53 19.34
N VAL A 493 11.44 7.82 18.24
CA VAL A 493 11.66 6.37 18.25
C VAL A 493 12.91 5.99 19.04
N LEU A 494 14.01 6.74 18.89
CA LEU A 494 15.25 6.51 19.63
C LEU A 494 15.07 6.75 21.13
N MET A 495 14.35 7.81 21.52
CA MET A 495 13.97 8.06 22.92
C MET A 495 13.19 6.88 23.50
N TYR A 496 12.24 6.32 22.75
CA TYR A 496 11.51 5.13 23.18
C TYR A 496 12.46 3.93 23.37
N LEU A 497 13.36 3.68 22.42
CA LEU A 497 14.33 2.59 22.49
C LEU A 497 15.25 2.69 23.71
N ASP A 498 15.63 3.91 24.13
CA ASP A 498 16.44 4.12 25.33
C ASP A 498 15.71 3.76 26.64
N THR A 499 14.37 3.70 26.63
CA THR A 499 13.58 3.21 27.78
C THR A 499 13.49 1.68 27.86
N VAL A 500 13.92 0.98 26.81
CA VAL A 500 13.81 -0.48 26.71
C VAL A 500 15.20 -1.12 26.84
N THR A 501 15.29 -2.18 27.65
CA THR A 501 16.52 -2.96 27.74
C THR A 501 16.72 -3.79 26.46
N LEU A 502 17.80 -3.52 25.74
CA LEU A 502 18.19 -4.21 24.50
C LEU A 502 19.53 -4.91 24.69
N ASP A 503 19.67 -6.12 24.16
CA ASP A 503 20.98 -6.70 23.93
C ASP A 503 21.73 -5.93 22.83
N ALA A 504 23.06 -6.00 22.86
CA ALA A 504 23.91 -5.20 21.97
C ALA A 504 23.67 -5.54 20.49
N GLN A 505 23.43 -6.82 20.17
CA GLN A 505 23.18 -7.28 18.80
C GLN A 505 21.86 -6.73 18.27
N VAL A 506 20.77 -6.82 19.04
CA VAL A 506 19.47 -6.26 18.66
C VAL A 506 19.54 -4.75 18.51
N LYS A 507 20.20 -4.05 19.44
CA LYS A 507 20.37 -2.59 19.35
C LYS A 507 21.11 -2.19 18.06
N SER A 508 22.21 -2.87 17.74
CA SER A 508 22.97 -2.61 16.50
C SER A 508 22.11 -2.80 15.26
N LYS A 509 21.37 -3.90 15.17
CA LYS A 509 20.52 -4.18 14.00
C LYS A 509 19.37 -3.19 13.83
N ILE A 510 18.75 -2.79 14.94
CA ILE A 510 17.71 -1.74 14.93
C ILE A 510 18.31 -0.40 14.48
N GLN A 511 19.51 -0.05 14.94
CA GLN A 511 20.20 1.17 14.54
C GLN A 511 20.51 1.19 13.04
N GLU A 512 20.89 0.06 12.43
CA GLU A 512 21.04 -0.05 10.97
C GLU A 512 19.73 0.26 10.24
N TYR A 513 18.61 -0.33 10.67
CA TYR A 513 17.30 -0.06 10.06
C TYR A 513 16.88 1.39 10.22
N VAL A 514 17.09 1.99 11.41
CA VAL A 514 16.78 3.39 11.64
C VAL A 514 17.65 4.27 10.74
N ALA A 515 18.97 4.02 10.68
CA ALA A 515 19.89 4.76 9.81
C ALA A 515 19.47 4.69 8.33
N PHE A 516 18.96 3.55 7.87
CA PHE A 516 18.38 3.44 6.53
C PHE A 516 17.18 4.40 6.33
N ILE A 517 16.25 4.46 7.27
CA ILE A 517 15.12 5.40 7.21
C ILE A 517 15.60 6.86 7.22
N GLN A 518 16.59 7.18 8.06
CA GLN A 518 17.20 8.52 8.11
C GLN A 518 17.84 8.89 6.77
N GLY A 519 18.56 7.94 6.17
CA GLY A 519 19.25 8.13 4.90
C GLY A 519 18.33 8.30 3.71
N ARG A 520 17.18 7.60 3.71
CA ARG A 520 16.09 7.83 2.74
C ARG A 520 15.52 9.24 2.87
N ALA A 521 15.25 9.67 4.11
CA ALA A 521 14.66 10.98 4.36
C ALA A 521 15.58 12.15 3.99
N ASN A 522 16.90 12.01 4.21
CA ASN A 522 17.88 13.08 3.93
C ASN A 522 18.50 13.01 2.52
N GLY A 523 18.19 11.97 1.73
CA GLY A 523 18.69 11.78 0.37
C GLY A 523 20.07 11.16 0.23
N SER A 524 20.73 10.76 1.32
CA SER A 524 21.98 9.96 1.25
C SER A 524 21.74 8.54 0.74
N ILE A 525 20.50 8.04 0.82
CA ILE A 525 20.06 6.79 0.20
C ILE A 525 18.94 7.10 -0.78
N MET A 526 19.14 6.79 -2.05
CA MET A 526 18.17 7.05 -3.12
C MET A 526 16.90 6.21 -2.98
N THR A 527 15.74 6.74 -3.41
CA THR A 527 14.49 5.96 -3.48
C THR A 527 14.61 4.76 -4.43
N GLY A 528 13.82 3.70 -4.24
CA GLY A 528 13.76 2.59 -5.22
C GLY A 528 13.35 3.12 -6.60
N ALA A 529 12.44 4.09 -6.62
CA ALA A 529 12.03 4.79 -7.83
C ALA A 529 13.19 5.56 -8.49
N THR A 530 13.98 6.30 -7.71
CA THR A 530 15.18 6.99 -8.23
C THR A 530 16.17 6.00 -8.82
N TRP A 531 16.43 4.88 -8.12
CA TRP A 531 17.36 3.85 -8.59
C TRP A 531 16.90 3.24 -9.91
N ILE A 532 15.63 2.81 -10.00
CA ILE A 532 15.05 2.21 -11.22
C ILE A 532 15.11 3.22 -12.38
N ARG A 533 14.77 4.49 -12.13
CA ARG A 533 14.82 5.55 -13.14
C ARG A 533 16.25 5.78 -13.63
N ASN A 534 17.22 5.84 -12.72
CA ASN A 534 18.63 5.98 -13.07
C ASN A 534 19.13 4.78 -13.88
N PHE A 535 18.77 3.55 -13.47
CA PHE A 535 19.09 2.34 -14.22
C PHE A 535 18.65 2.47 -15.68
N VAL A 536 17.38 2.80 -15.92
CA VAL A 536 16.84 3.00 -17.27
C VAL A 536 17.59 4.10 -18.01
N ARG A 537 17.79 5.27 -17.39
CA ARG A 537 18.40 6.42 -18.06
C ARG A 537 19.87 6.22 -18.42
N THR A 538 20.57 5.36 -17.69
CA THR A 538 21.97 5.00 -17.97
C THR A 538 22.12 3.79 -18.89
N HIS A 539 21.01 3.12 -19.22
CA HIS A 539 21.04 1.91 -20.04
C HIS A 539 21.43 2.26 -21.50
N PRO A 540 22.36 1.52 -22.15
CA PRO A 540 22.82 1.84 -23.51
C PRO A 540 21.71 1.89 -24.57
N GLU A 541 20.66 1.08 -24.41
CA GLU A 541 19.51 1.02 -25.32
C GLU A 541 18.44 2.09 -25.06
N TYR A 542 18.55 2.87 -23.97
CA TYR A 542 17.59 3.91 -23.67
C TYR A 542 17.84 5.16 -24.52
N LYS A 543 16.77 5.66 -25.17
CA LYS A 543 16.87 6.71 -26.19
C LYS A 543 16.52 8.10 -25.69
N PHE A 544 16.42 8.28 -24.37
CA PHE A 544 15.97 9.53 -23.76
C PHE A 544 14.59 9.98 -24.25
N ASP A 545 13.73 9.04 -24.63
CA ASP A 545 12.37 9.27 -25.15
C ASP A 545 11.29 8.80 -24.16
N SER A 546 11.71 8.42 -22.94
CA SER A 546 10.87 7.84 -21.88
C SER A 546 10.32 6.45 -22.16
N VAL A 547 10.71 5.80 -23.26
CA VAL A 547 10.31 4.43 -23.57
C VAL A 547 11.26 3.42 -22.90
N VAL A 548 10.68 2.44 -22.22
CA VAL A 548 11.40 1.28 -21.65
C VAL A 548 11.26 0.11 -22.63
N SER A 549 12.33 -0.20 -23.35
CA SER A 549 12.32 -1.29 -24.33
C SER A 549 12.29 -2.68 -23.65
N PRO A 550 11.93 -3.76 -24.38
CA PRO A 550 12.02 -5.12 -23.86
C PRO A 550 13.42 -5.50 -23.36
N GLU A 551 14.47 -4.99 -24.01
CA GLU A 551 15.86 -5.21 -23.61
C GLU A 551 16.18 -4.52 -22.28
N VAL A 552 15.81 -3.24 -22.13
CA VAL A 552 15.97 -2.49 -20.87
C VAL A 552 15.20 -3.17 -19.73
N ASN A 553 13.96 -3.60 -20.00
CA ASN A 553 13.13 -4.31 -19.03
C ASN A 553 13.77 -5.64 -18.60
N TYR A 554 14.31 -6.41 -19.53
CA TYR A 554 14.99 -7.66 -19.20
C TYR A 554 16.20 -7.43 -18.29
N ASP A 555 17.09 -6.49 -18.65
CA ASP A 555 18.28 -6.21 -17.85
C ASP A 555 17.92 -5.64 -16.48
N LEU A 556 16.86 -4.82 -16.40
CA LEU A 556 16.31 -4.34 -15.13
C LEU A 556 15.81 -5.50 -14.25
N MET A 557 15.01 -6.42 -14.80
CA MET A 557 14.51 -7.56 -14.03
C MET A 557 15.63 -8.50 -13.57
N VAL A 558 16.68 -8.69 -14.38
CA VAL A 558 17.88 -9.44 -13.97
C VAL A 558 18.58 -8.74 -12.81
N ALA A 559 18.83 -7.43 -12.92
CA ALA A 559 19.49 -6.66 -11.87
C ALA A 559 18.68 -6.66 -10.55
N LEU A 560 17.35 -6.51 -10.62
CA LEU A 560 16.49 -6.57 -9.44
C LEU A 560 16.49 -7.96 -8.79
N ASN A 561 16.51 -9.03 -9.59
CA ASN A 561 16.62 -10.39 -9.07
C ASN A 561 17.98 -10.63 -8.36
N GLU A 562 19.07 -10.11 -8.94
CA GLU A 562 20.40 -10.18 -8.32
C GLU A 562 20.49 -9.38 -7.02
N ILE A 563 19.88 -8.20 -6.96
CA ILE A 563 19.77 -7.37 -5.76
C ILE A 563 18.99 -8.10 -4.66
N LEU A 564 17.82 -8.64 -4.99
CA LEU A 564 16.97 -9.36 -4.02
C LEU A 564 17.68 -10.59 -3.44
N LEU A 565 18.40 -11.34 -4.27
CA LEU A 565 19.11 -12.56 -3.87
C LEU A 565 20.49 -12.28 -3.24
N GLY A 566 20.92 -11.01 -3.17
CA GLY A 566 22.22 -10.63 -2.61
C GLY A 566 23.42 -11.17 -3.39
N ALA A 567 23.33 -11.21 -4.72
CA ALA A 567 24.42 -11.70 -5.58
C ALA A 567 25.67 -10.81 -5.48
N ALA A 568 26.85 -11.43 -5.46
CA ALA A 568 28.13 -10.72 -5.34
C ALA A 568 28.35 -9.75 -6.53
N GLY A 569 28.55 -8.46 -6.23
CA GLY A 569 28.78 -7.41 -7.24
C GLY A 569 27.53 -6.67 -7.72
N ALA A 570 26.34 -7.04 -7.25
CA ALA A 570 25.13 -6.26 -7.48
C ALA A 570 25.27 -4.88 -6.79
N ALA A 571 25.09 -3.79 -7.54
CA ALA A 571 25.05 -2.45 -6.98
C ALA A 571 23.83 -2.37 -6.05
N SER A 572 24.04 -2.38 -4.73
CA SER A 572 22.91 -2.38 -3.81
C SER A 572 22.35 -0.97 -3.67
N VAL A 573 21.03 -0.85 -3.58
CA VAL A 573 20.36 0.45 -3.36
C VAL A 573 20.74 1.06 -2.01
N ALA A 574 21.27 0.24 -1.08
CA ALA A 574 21.67 0.63 0.27
C ALA A 574 23.20 0.73 0.50
N SER A 575 24.06 0.45 -0.50
CA SER A 575 25.52 0.29 -0.28
C SER A 575 26.28 1.59 -0.09
N ASP A 576 25.63 2.75 -0.15
CA ASP A 576 26.30 4.03 0.09
C ASP A 576 26.36 4.42 1.59
N VAL A 577 25.93 3.54 2.51
CA VAL A 577 25.92 3.82 3.97
C VAL A 577 27.02 3.10 4.76
N SER A 578 27.84 2.27 4.11
CA SER A 578 28.91 1.52 4.79
C SER A 578 30.32 1.89 4.31
N HIS A 579 30.78 3.07 4.74
CA HIS A 579 32.20 3.39 4.89
C HIS A 579 32.51 3.88 6.29
#